data_AF-A0A7X9C892-F1
#
_entry.id   AF-A0A7X9C892-F1
#
_cell.length_a   1.000
_cell.length_b   1.000
_cell.length_c   1.000
_cell.angle_alpha   90.00
_cell.angle_beta   90.00
_cell.angle_gamma   90.00
#
_symmetry.space_group_name_H-M   'P 1'
#
loop_
_entity.id
_entity.type
_entity.pdbx_description
1 polymer ?
#
loop_
_entity_poly.entity_id
_entity_poly.type
_entity_poly.pdbx_seq_one_letter_code
_entity_poly.pdbx_strand_id
1 'polypeptide(L)'
;MKGILGTKVGMTQVWKDDRLVPVTVVLAGPCPVVQRKEPATDGYSAVQLGWHELQEKRVNKPTLGHFKRAGVAPQRHLVEFRDYAPEEDVVKVEIFEPGEKVDVTGTSK
;
A
#
# COMPACT_ATOMS: atom_id res chain seq x y z
N MET A 1 -10.44 -3.51 -8.44
CA MET A 1 -10.11 -2.33 -7.60
C MET A 1 -8.61 -2.05 -7.71
N LYS A 2 -8.12 -0.82 -7.50
CA LYS A 2 -6.67 -0.53 -7.35
C LYS A 2 -6.43 0.23 -6.05
N GLY A 3 -5.31 -0.01 -5.38
CA GLY A 3 -5.03 0.57 -4.07
C GLY A 3 -3.55 0.49 -3.71
N ILE A 4 -3.11 1.41 -2.86
CA ILE A 4 -1.74 1.49 -2.38
C ILE A 4 -1.74 1.91 -0.91
N LEU A 5 -0.69 1.54 -0.18
CA LEU A 5 -0.43 2.06 1.16
C LEU A 5 0.52 3.26 1.10
N GLY A 6 0.35 4.16 2.05
CA GLY A 6 1.20 5.33 2.16
C GLY A 6 1.09 6.01 3.51
N THR A 7 1.94 7.00 3.70
CA THR A 7 2.00 7.85 4.88
C THR A 7 1.61 9.28 4.52
N LYS A 8 0.63 9.84 5.23
CA LYS A 8 0.34 11.27 5.17
C LYS A 8 1.55 12.03 5.72
N VAL A 9 2.22 12.78 4.85
CA VAL A 9 3.41 13.57 5.21
C VAL A 9 2.98 14.92 5.77
N GLY A 10 2.03 15.58 5.09
CA GLY A 10 1.60 16.92 5.48
C GLY A 10 0.64 17.52 4.47
N MET A 11 0.28 18.77 4.71
CA MET A 11 -0.59 19.56 3.82
C MET A 11 0.18 20.78 3.34
N THR A 12 -0.04 21.14 2.09
CA THR A 12 0.56 22.32 1.46
C THR A 12 -0.41 22.86 0.40
N GLN A 13 0.01 23.87 -0.34
CA GLN A 13 -0.73 24.46 -1.44
C GLN A 13 0.15 24.50 -2.69
N VAL A 14 -0.44 24.21 -3.83
CA VAL A 14 0.24 24.29 -5.14
C VAL A 14 -0.56 25.20 -6.06
N TRP A 15 0.14 25.86 -6.98
CA TRP A 15 -0.52 26.60 -8.06
C TRP A 15 -0.83 25.64 -9.20
N LYS A 16 -2.07 25.68 -9.68
CA LYS A 16 -2.51 25.04 -10.91
C LYS A 16 -3.18 26.11 -11.75
N ASP A 17 -2.53 26.49 -12.84
CA ASP A 17 -2.87 27.67 -13.62
C ASP A 17 -2.92 28.91 -12.69
N ASP A 18 -3.96 29.73 -12.76
CA ASP A 18 -4.14 30.91 -11.91
C ASP A 18 -4.89 30.60 -10.60
N ARG A 19 -4.92 29.33 -10.17
CA ARG A 19 -5.65 28.91 -8.96
C ARG A 19 -4.73 28.24 -7.94
N LEU A 20 -4.87 28.66 -6.69
CA LEU A 20 -4.24 28.02 -5.56
C LEU A 20 -5.07 26.80 -5.14
N VAL A 21 -4.45 25.62 -5.13
CA VAL A 21 -5.10 24.34 -4.80
C VAL A 21 -4.49 23.77 -3.51
N PRO A 22 -5.28 23.58 -2.44
CA PRO A 22 -4.80 22.92 -1.23
C PRO A 22 -4.64 21.42 -1.50
N VAL A 23 -3.49 20.86 -1.10
CA VAL A 23 -3.15 19.46 -1.34
C VAL A 23 -2.61 18.80 -0.08
N THR A 24 -2.82 17.49 0.02
CA THR A 24 -2.16 16.65 1.03
C THR A 24 -1.06 15.85 0.35
N VAL A 25 0.16 15.96 0.86
CA VAL A 25 1.29 15.15 0.39
C VAL A 25 1.21 13.80 1.06
N VAL A 26 1.08 12.75 0.26
CA VAL A 26 1.09 11.36 0.69
C VAL A 26 2.31 10.69 0.08
N LEU A 27 3.19 10.15 0.92
CA LEU A 27 4.28 9.28 0.48
C LEU A 27 3.70 7.87 0.36
N ALA A 28 3.51 7.40 -0.86
CA ALA A 28 2.97 6.07 -1.14
C ALA A 28 3.96 5.26 -1.97
N GLY A 29 3.97 3.95 -1.76
CA GLY A 29 4.85 3.03 -2.50
C GLY A 29 6.36 3.19 -2.20
N PRO A 30 7.17 2.17 -2.53
CA PRO A 30 6.78 0.86 -3.06
C PRO A 30 6.10 -0.03 -1.99
N CYS A 31 5.06 -0.74 -2.39
CA CYS A 31 4.29 -1.65 -1.56
C CYS A 31 4.43 -3.09 -2.07
N PRO A 32 5.28 -3.93 -1.47
CA PRO A 32 5.42 -5.33 -1.91
C PRO A 32 4.15 -6.14 -1.62
N VAL A 33 3.83 -7.04 -2.54
CA VAL A 33 2.80 -8.07 -2.38
C VAL A 33 3.34 -9.15 -1.45
N VAL A 34 2.67 -9.35 -0.31
CA VAL A 34 3.09 -10.33 0.70
C VAL A 34 2.29 -11.62 0.58
N GLN A 35 1.03 -11.53 0.15
CA GLN A 35 0.18 -12.69 -0.10
C GLN A 35 -0.88 -12.36 -1.13
N ARG A 36 -1.10 -13.27 -2.08
CA ARG A 36 -2.27 -13.29 -2.96
C ARG A 36 -3.27 -14.28 -2.38
N LYS A 37 -4.51 -13.85 -2.19
CA LYS A 37 -5.60 -14.64 -1.64
C LYS A 37 -6.56 -15.02 -2.75
N GLU A 38 -6.88 -16.30 -2.81
CA GLU A 38 -7.74 -16.86 -3.84
C GLU A 38 -8.99 -17.50 -3.23
N PRO A 39 -10.13 -17.51 -3.94
CA PRO A 39 -11.35 -18.15 -3.43
C PRO A 39 -11.16 -19.62 -3.03
N ALA A 40 -10.28 -20.35 -3.73
CA ALA A 40 -10.03 -21.76 -3.45
C ALA A 40 -9.30 -22.01 -2.12
N THR A 41 -8.42 -21.10 -1.69
CA THR A 41 -7.59 -21.25 -0.49
C THR A 41 -8.09 -20.43 0.69
N ASP A 42 -8.64 -19.25 0.43
CA ASP A 42 -8.96 -18.24 1.43
C ASP A 42 -10.46 -17.89 1.49
N GLY A 43 -11.27 -18.38 0.54
CA GLY A 43 -12.71 -18.11 0.46
C GLY A 43 -13.09 -16.75 -0.13
N TYR A 44 -12.12 -15.94 -0.55
CA TYR A 44 -12.33 -14.65 -1.24
C TYR A 44 -11.10 -14.25 -2.06
N SER A 45 -11.26 -13.26 -2.94
CA SER A 45 -10.17 -12.68 -3.74
C SER A 45 -9.64 -11.41 -3.09
N ALA A 46 -8.34 -11.37 -2.80
CA ALA A 46 -7.66 -10.18 -2.28
C ALA A 46 -6.14 -10.22 -2.50
N VAL A 47 -5.49 -9.07 -2.35
CA VAL A 47 -4.03 -8.97 -2.24
C VAL A 47 -3.65 -8.31 -0.92
N GLN A 48 -2.70 -8.91 -0.21
CA GLN A 48 -2.09 -8.34 0.97
C GLN A 48 -0.84 -7.56 0.57
N LEU A 49 -0.84 -6.26 0.84
CA LEU A 49 0.29 -5.36 0.59
C LEU A 49 1.00 -5.00 1.89
N GLY A 50 2.32 -4.86 1.79
CA GLY A 50 3.17 -4.39 2.88
C GLY A 50 3.52 -2.91 2.76
N TRP A 51 3.74 -2.25 3.91
CA TRP A 51 4.25 -0.88 3.97
C TRP A 51 5.20 -0.65 5.14
N HIS A 52 6.21 0.19 4.89
CA HIS A 52 7.24 0.64 5.82
C HIS A 52 8.13 -0.51 6.30
N GLU A 53 9.26 -0.70 5.63
CA GLU A 53 10.23 -1.77 5.90
C GLU A 53 10.73 -1.76 7.36
N LEU A 54 10.98 -2.95 7.90
CA LEU A 54 11.51 -3.21 9.22
C LEU A 54 12.74 -4.12 9.14
N GLN A 55 13.67 -3.91 10.07
CA GLN A 55 14.79 -4.83 10.27
C GLN A 55 14.29 -6.17 10.81
N GLU A 56 14.84 -7.30 10.32
CA GLU A 56 14.42 -8.66 10.71
C GLU A 56 14.38 -8.88 12.23
N LYS A 57 15.36 -8.32 12.96
CA LYS A 57 15.43 -8.46 14.43
C LYS A 57 14.25 -7.84 15.19
N ARG A 58 13.44 -7.01 14.52
CA ARG A 58 12.24 -6.37 15.09
C ARG A 58 10.97 -7.17 14.87
N VAL A 59 11.05 -8.32 14.20
CA VAL A 59 9.89 -9.14 13.81
C VAL A 59 9.99 -10.51 14.48
N ASN A 60 8.85 -11.02 14.94
CA ASN A 60 8.80 -12.34 15.57
C ASN A 60 8.96 -13.46 14.52
N LYS A 61 9.27 -14.69 14.96
CA LYS A 61 9.54 -15.82 14.07
C LYS A 61 8.37 -16.17 13.12
N PRO A 62 7.10 -16.23 13.57
CA PRO A 62 5.98 -16.54 12.68
C PRO A 62 5.82 -15.52 11.55
N THR A 63 5.80 -14.22 11.86
CA THR A 63 5.64 -13.16 10.86
C THR A 63 6.86 -13.10 9.94
N LEU A 64 8.07 -13.36 10.44
CA LEU A 64 9.25 -13.47 9.60
C LEU A 64 9.14 -14.65 8.61
N GLY A 65 8.60 -15.79 9.04
CA GLY A 65 8.34 -16.93 8.15
C GLY A 65 7.36 -16.58 7.02
N HIS A 66 6.32 -15.80 7.32
CA HIS A 66 5.37 -15.28 6.33
C HIS A 66 6.06 -14.42 5.27
N PHE A 67 6.85 -13.44 5.69
CA PHE A 67 7.61 -12.59 4.77
C PHE A 67 8.65 -13.37 3.95
N LYS A 68 9.35 -14.32 4.56
CA LYS A 68 10.33 -15.18 3.88
C LYS A 68 9.70 -16.05 2.81
N ARG A 69 8.50 -16.58 3.04
CA ARG A 69 7.76 -17.36 2.04
C ARG A 69 7.44 -16.53 0.80
N ALA A 70 7.15 -15.24 0.98
CA ALA A 70 6.89 -14.30 -0.10
C ALA A 70 8.16 -13.68 -0.72
N GLY A 71 9.35 -13.92 -0.14
CA GLY A 71 10.60 -13.34 -0.61
C GLY A 71 10.72 -11.83 -0.38
N VAL A 72 9.95 -11.27 0.56
CA VAL A 72 9.90 -9.83 0.83
C VAL A 72 10.59 -9.48 2.15
N ALA A 73 11.19 -8.29 2.22
CA ALA A 73 11.69 -7.75 3.48
C ALA A 73 10.53 -7.53 4.47
N PRO A 74 10.74 -7.67 5.79
CA PRO A 74 9.67 -7.48 6.75
C PRO A 74 9.08 -6.08 6.69
N GLN A 75 7.75 -5.99 6.76
CA GLN A 75 7.00 -4.74 6.66
C GLN A 75 6.27 -4.45 7.97
N ARG A 76 6.15 -3.18 8.34
CA ARG A 76 5.48 -2.75 9.58
C ARG A 76 3.96 -2.89 9.50
N HIS A 77 3.41 -2.58 8.34
CA HIS A 77 1.97 -2.62 8.11
C HIS A 77 1.66 -3.65 7.02
N LEU A 78 0.61 -4.43 7.25
CA LEU A 78 0.04 -5.36 6.28
C LEU A 78 -1.45 -5.04 6.16
N VAL A 79 -1.92 -4.79 4.94
CA VAL A 79 -3.32 -4.48 4.68
C VAL A 79 -3.76 -5.22 3.43
N GLU A 80 -5.00 -5.73 3.47
CA GLU A 80 -5.61 -6.42 2.36
C GLU A 80 -6.50 -5.50 1.54
N PHE A 81 -6.35 -5.57 0.22
CA PHE A 81 -7.24 -4.97 -0.74
C PHE A 81 -8.06 -6.07 -1.40
N ARG A 82 -9.38 -6.04 -1.20
CA ARG A 82 -10.32 -7.00 -1.82
C ARG A 82 -10.47 -6.71 -3.30
N ASP A 83 -10.69 -7.77 -4.08
CA ASP A 83 -10.93 -7.69 -5.53
C ASP A 83 -9.88 -6.83 -6.28
N TYR A 84 -8.64 -6.92 -5.81
CA TYR A 84 -7.46 -6.31 -6.41
C TYR A 84 -6.40 -7.39 -6.66
N ALA A 85 -5.99 -7.52 -7.91
CA ALA A 85 -4.96 -8.46 -8.35
C ALA A 85 -3.93 -7.70 -9.19
N PRO A 86 -2.89 -7.09 -8.56
CA PRO A 86 -1.81 -6.45 -9.30
C PRO A 86 -1.02 -7.49 -10.08
N GLU A 87 -0.61 -7.20 -11.31
CA GLU A 87 0.22 -8.12 -12.12
C GLU A 87 1.64 -8.23 -11.54
N GLU A 88 2.19 -7.11 -11.08
CA GLU A 88 3.51 -7.05 -10.46
C GLU A 88 3.46 -7.43 -8.98
N ASP A 89 4.63 -7.82 -8.45
CA ASP A 89 4.81 -8.13 -7.02
C ASP A 89 5.12 -6.90 -6.18
N VAL A 90 5.27 -5.72 -6.79
CA VAL A 90 5.47 -4.45 -6.09
C VAL A 90 4.54 -3.40 -6.67
N VAL A 91 3.61 -2.93 -5.86
CA VAL A 91 2.69 -1.86 -6.23
C VAL A 91 3.35 -0.51 -5.97
N LYS A 92 3.36 0.36 -6.99
CA LYS A 92 3.95 1.70 -6.92
C LYS A 92 2.92 2.78 -7.29
N VAL A 93 3.30 4.05 -7.18
CA VAL A 93 2.39 5.20 -7.36
C VAL A 93 1.86 5.31 -8.79
N GLU A 94 2.61 4.77 -9.76
CA GLU A 94 2.31 4.77 -11.19
C GLU A 94 1.00 4.05 -11.54
N ILE A 95 0.37 3.33 -10.60
CA ILE A 95 -0.99 2.82 -10.79
C ILE A 95 -2.04 3.94 -10.83
N PHE A 96 -1.70 5.16 -10.40
CA PHE A 96 -2.58 6.33 -10.41
C PHE A 96 -2.11 7.37 -11.41
N GLU A 97 -3.07 7.97 -12.09
CA GLU A 97 -2.82 9.07 -13.03
C GLU A 97 -3.33 10.42 -12.46
N PRO A 98 -2.66 11.55 -12.77
CA PRO A 98 -3.12 12.85 -12.34
C PRO A 98 -4.54 13.17 -12.85
N GLY A 99 -5.43 13.53 -11.92
CA GLY A 99 -6.84 13.85 -12.22
C GLY A 99 -7.82 12.73 -11.87
N GLU A 100 -7.33 11.53 -11.57
CA GLU A 100 -8.15 10.46 -11.03
C GLU A 100 -8.72 10.83 -9.65
N LYS A 101 -9.98 10.46 -9.43
CA LYS A 101 -10.60 10.54 -8.10
C LYS A 101 -10.22 9.31 -7.31
N VAL A 102 -9.82 9.51 -6.05
CA VAL A 102 -9.40 8.45 -5.15
C VAL A 102 -10.10 8.58 -3.81
N ASP A 103 -10.43 7.44 -3.21
CA ASP A 103 -10.90 7.35 -1.84
C ASP A 103 -9.71 7.12 -0.91
N VAL A 104 -9.59 7.94 0.13
CA VAL A 104 -8.48 7.87 1.09
C VAL A 104 -9.03 7.47 2.45
N THR A 105 -8.57 6.34 2.98
CA THR A 105 -8.90 5.85 4.32
C THR A 105 -7.71 6.03 5.26
N GLY A 106 -7.97 6.50 6.49
CA GLY A 106 -6.96 6.64 7.53
C GLY A 106 -7.60 6.75 8.91
N THR A 107 -6.79 6.62 9.96
CA THR A 107 -7.25 6.80 11.34
C THR A 107 -7.32 8.29 11.69
N SER A 108 -8.43 8.73 12.28
CA SER A 108 -8.56 10.12 12.77
C SER A 108 -7.63 10.41 13.95
N LYS A 109 -7.49 11.68 14.30
CA LYS A 109 -6.87 12.08 15.57
C LYS A 109 -7.73 11.69 16.76
#